data_AF-A0A7Y4RC10-F1
#
_entry.id   AF-A0A7Y4RC10-F1
#
_cell.length_a   1.000
_cell.length_b   1.000
_cell.length_c   1.000
_cell.angle_alpha   90.00
_cell.angle_beta   90.00
_cell.angle_gamma   90.00
#
_symmetry.space_group_name_H-M   'P 1'
#
loop_
_entity.id
_entity.type
_entity.pdbx_description
1 polymer ?
#
loop_
_entity_poly.entity_id
_entity_poly.type
_entity_poly.pdbx_seq_one_letter_code
_entity_poly.pdbx_strand_id
1 'polypeptide(L)'
;MSGAGEEIERLRGVIAKLDQEVEDAGNKPRIIALEHARAAQIEPVLTKMFVESRRSGGSGASTVQAPVVAADEISNTLIVRAGAADMSQIENLVKELDVPSSEDRAGHLIIPVAEGVNVMDLASLVETTINQSEQIRAQAVPGMEPGTILITPDVRTNALVLGGTPTLFADAEKLIKSLETMGPTGRLSMRTIQLNNMKPDEARRLLERVIEENQQGQSAGSGRRGSGSGSRPAATRTPPRQPTRQPARPPVQRPRPAPTRGRG
;
A
#
# COMPACT_ATOMS: atom_id res chain seq x y z
N MET A 1 -65.96 6.46 -42.90
CA MET A 1 -65.47 6.52 -41.51
C MET A 1 -65.16 5.12 -41.01
N SER A 2 -64.01 4.57 -41.41
CA SER A 2 -63.51 3.28 -40.91
C SER A 2 -62.00 3.32 -41.10
N GLY A 3 -61.29 3.48 -40.00
CA GLY A 3 -59.84 3.70 -39.92
C GLY A 3 -59.44 3.78 -38.45
N ALA A 4 -60.31 4.38 -37.62
CA ALA A 4 -60.15 4.41 -36.17
C ALA A 4 -60.19 3.03 -35.49
N GLY A 5 -60.92 2.05 -36.05
CA GLY A 5 -61.02 0.70 -35.47
C GLY A 5 -59.74 -0.12 -35.64
N GLU A 6 -59.17 -0.14 -36.85
CA GLU A 6 -57.92 -0.87 -37.12
C GLU A 6 -56.72 -0.22 -36.43
N GLU A 7 -56.71 1.11 -36.31
CA GLU A 7 -55.64 1.85 -35.65
C GLU A 7 -55.65 1.63 -34.13
N ILE A 8 -56.84 1.56 -33.52
CA ILE A 8 -56.98 1.19 -32.10
C ILE A 8 -56.54 -0.26 -31.85
N GLU A 9 -56.79 -1.18 -32.77
CA GLU A 9 -56.37 -2.58 -32.62
C GLU A 9 -54.84 -2.74 -32.75
N ARG A 10 -54.22 -2.00 -33.69
CA ARG A 10 -52.75 -1.93 -33.80
C ARG A 10 -52.12 -1.28 -32.57
N LEU A 11 -52.72 -0.20 -32.06
CA LEU A 11 -52.27 0.47 -30.83
C LEU A 11 -52.42 -0.45 -29.61
N ARG A 12 -53.50 -1.21 -29.49
CA ARG A 12 -53.67 -2.23 -28.43
C ARG A 12 -52.64 -3.34 -28.54
N GLY A 13 -52.28 -3.78 -29.74
CA GLY A 13 -51.21 -4.76 -29.94
C GLY A 13 -49.82 -4.24 -29.54
N VAL A 14 -49.55 -2.95 -29.73
CA VAL A 14 -48.30 -2.30 -29.28
C VAL A 14 -48.31 -2.08 -27.77
N ILE A 15 -49.44 -1.65 -27.20
CA ILE A 15 -49.61 -1.49 -25.75
C ILE A 15 -49.51 -2.85 -25.07
N ALA A 16 -50.15 -3.90 -25.57
CA ALA A 16 -50.04 -5.25 -24.99
C ALA A 16 -48.62 -5.83 -25.08
N LYS A 17 -47.81 -5.41 -26.07
CA LYS A 17 -46.38 -5.75 -26.14
C LYS A 17 -45.49 -4.88 -25.25
N LEU A 18 -45.97 -3.72 -24.80
CA LEU A 18 -45.29 -2.85 -23.82
C LEU A 18 -45.73 -3.12 -22.38
N ASP A 19 -46.98 -3.56 -22.19
CA ASP A 19 -47.67 -3.85 -20.92
C ASP A 19 -47.58 -5.33 -20.56
N GLN A 20 -47.05 -6.15 -21.47
CA GLN A 20 -46.32 -7.33 -21.07
C GLN A 20 -45.11 -6.79 -20.29
N GLU A 21 -45.31 -6.68 -18.97
CA GLU A 21 -44.25 -6.50 -17.99
C GLU A 21 -42.98 -7.09 -18.58
N VAL A 22 -41.94 -6.27 -18.66
CA VAL A 22 -40.59 -6.80 -18.62
C VAL A 22 -40.59 -7.66 -17.37
N GLU A 23 -40.91 -8.94 -17.51
CA GLU A 23 -40.81 -9.92 -16.44
C GLU A 23 -39.36 -9.77 -16.02
N ASP A 24 -39.18 -9.14 -14.87
CA ASP A 24 -37.93 -8.62 -14.31
C ASP A 24 -36.93 -9.75 -13.98
N ALA A 25 -37.06 -10.92 -14.62
CA ALA A 25 -36.05 -11.97 -14.66
C ALA A 25 -34.69 -11.43 -15.11
N GLY A 26 -34.67 -10.37 -15.94
CA GLY A 26 -33.46 -9.67 -16.37
C GLY A 26 -32.96 -8.58 -15.43
N ASN A 27 -33.65 -8.24 -14.33
CA ASN A 27 -33.21 -7.18 -13.42
C ASN A 27 -33.24 -7.58 -11.93
N LYS A 28 -33.50 -8.86 -11.64
CA LYS A 28 -33.35 -9.41 -10.30
C LYS A 28 -31.86 -9.44 -9.92
N PRO A 29 -31.49 -8.89 -8.75
CA PRO A 29 -30.13 -9.02 -8.25
C PRO A 29 -29.82 -10.50 -7.99
N ARG A 30 -28.66 -10.96 -8.48
CA ARG A 30 -28.09 -12.28 -8.18
C ARG A 30 -26.89 -12.12 -7.27
N ILE A 31 -26.71 -13.09 -6.39
CA ILE A 31 -25.57 -13.18 -5.48
C ILE A 31 -24.66 -14.28 -6.02
N ILE A 32 -23.41 -13.95 -6.28
CA ILE A 32 -22.37 -14.87 -6.73
C ILE A 32 -21.32 -14.94 -5.62
N ALA A 33 -21.17 -16.11 -4.98
CA ALA A 33 -20.13 -16.34 -3.99
C ALA A 33 -18.81 -16.69 -4.69
N LEU A 34 -17.71 -16.15 -4.17
CA LEU A 34 -16.35 -16.41 -4.67
C LEU A 34 -15.62 -17.34 -3.70
N GLU A 35 -14.93 -18.36 -4.23
CA GLU A 35 -14.21 -19.36 -3.44
C GLU A 35 -12.73 -19.02 -3.23
N HIS A 36 -12.12 -18.29 -4.17
CA HIS A 36 -10.68 -18.08 -4.23
C HIS A 36 -10.31 -16.61 -4.32
N ALA A 37 -10.96 -15.87 -5.21
CA ALA A 37 -10.70 -14.46 -5.42
C ALA A 37 -11.50 -13.57 -4.45
N ARG A 38 -10.99 -12.37 -4.17
CA ARG A 38 -11.69 -11.38 -3.33
C ARG A 38 -12.70 -10.57 -4.15
N ALA A 39 -13.92 -10.44 -3.64
CA ALA A 39 -14.99 -9.66 -4.27
C ALA A 39 -14.58 -8.21 -4.56
N ALA A 40 -13.87 -7.57 -3.62
CA ALA A 40 -13.36 -6.20 -3.76
C ALA A 40 -12.38 -6.01 -4.93
N GLN A 41 -11.68 -7.07 -5.35
CA GLN A 41 -10.75 -7.00 -6.47
C GLN A 41 -11.46 -7.24 -7.82
N ILE A 42 -12.49 -8.08 -7.84
CA ILE A 42 -13.21 -8.44 -9.07
C ILE A 42 -14.23 -7.36 -9.47
N GLU A 43 -14.98 -6.78 -8.53
CA GLU A 43 -15.99 -5.75 -8.82
C GLU A 43 -15.48 -4.62 -9.73
N PRO A 44 -14.35 -3.94 -9.43
CA PRO A 44 -13.91 -2.81 -10.24
C PRO A 44 -13.47 -3.23 -11.65
N VAL A 45 -13.02 -4.48 -11.83
CA VAL A 45 -12.66 -5.03 -13.14
C VAL A 45 -13.93 -5.26 -13.97
N LEU A 46 -14.94 -5.91 -13.38
CA LEU A 46 -16.23 -6.13 -14.03
C LEU A 46 -16.89 -4.80 -14.39
N THR A 47 -16.97 -3.87 -13.45
CA THR A 47 -17.58 -2.56 -13.67
C THR A 47 -16.89 -1.81 -14.81
N LYS A 48 -15.55 -1.80 -14.87
CA LYS A 48 -14.81 -1.16 -15.98
C LYS A 48 -15.13 -1.81 -17.33
N MET A 49 -15.09 -3.13 -17.43
CA MET A 49 -15.31 -3.83 -18.70
C MET A 49 -16.72 -3.58 -19.27
N PHE A 50 -17.76 -3.68 -18.44
CA PHE A 50 -19.16 -3.54 -18.91
C PHE A 50 -19.63 -2.09 -19.07
N VAL A 51 -18.97 -1.13 -18.42
CA VAL A 51 -19.22 0.31 -18.63
C VAL A 51 -18.46 0.82 -19.86
N GLU A 52 -17.21 0.41 -20.06
CA GLU A 52 -16.37 0.85 -21.18
C GLU A 52 -16.83 0.25 -22.52
N SER A 53 -17.25 -1.03 -22.52
CA SER A 53 -17.76 -1.71 -23.72
C SER A 53 -18.98 -1.01 -24.35
N ARG A 54 -19.79 -0.31 -23.53
CA ARG A 54 -20.94 0.46 -24.03
C ARG A 54 -20.64 1.89 -24.44
N ARG A 55 -19.51 2.45 -24.02
CA ARG A 55 -19.02 3.74 -24.55
C ARG A 55 -18.37 3.59 -25.92
N SER A 56 -17.78 2.42 -26.18
CA SER A 56 -17.13 2.09 -27.47
C SER A 56 -18.11 1.61 -28.56
N GLY A 57 -19.27 1.06 -28.19
CA GLY A 57 -20.29 0.61 -29.14
C GLY A 57 -21.20 1.77 -29.55
N GLY A 58 -20.89 2.40 -30.70
CA GLY A 58 -21.57 3.60 -31.18
C GLY A 58 -23.10 3.50 -31.28
N SER A 59 -23.75 4.60 -30.89
CA SER A 59 -25.07 5.09 -31.34
C SER A 59 -26.12 4.03 -31.67
N GLY A 60 -26.74 3.49 -30.63
CA GLY A 60 -28.03 2.82 -30.73
C GLY A 60 -28.61 2.75 -29.33
N ALA A 61 -29.81 3.29 -29.15
CA ALA A 61 -30.54 3.26 -27.90
C ALA A 61 -30.85 1.81 -27.48
N SER A 62 -29.85 1.11 -26.94
CA SER A 62 -30.09 -0.11 -26.18
C SER A 62 -30.68 0.35 -24.85
N THR A 63 -32.00 0.20 -24.72
CA THR A 63 -32.77 0.44 -23.49
C THR A 63 -32.41 -0.52 -22.36
N VAL A 64 -31.40 -1.38 -22.57
CA VAL A 64 -30.87 -2.33 -21.58
C VAL A 64 -30.04 -1.57 -20.54
N GLN A 65 -30.57 -1.55 -19.32
CA GLN A 65 -29.92 -0.96 -18.15
C GLN A 65 -28.49 -1.50 -17.96
N ALA A 66 -27.60 -0.65 -17.45
CA ALA A 66 -26.25 -1.08 -17.12
C ALA A 66 -26.21 -2.15 -16.05
N PRO A 67 -25.35 -3.18 -16.21
CA PRO A 67 -24.97 -4.04 -15.11
C PRO A 67 -24.49 -3.18 -13.96
N VAL A 68 -25.13 -3.36 -12.81
CA VAL A 68 -24.68 -2.83 -11.53
C VAL A 68 -24.03 -3.98 -10.79
N VAL A 69 -22.75 -3.85 -10.50
CA VAL A 69 -22.00 -4.81 -9.70
C VAL A 69 -21.63 -4.13 -8.39
N ALA A 70 -21.83 -4.83 -7.28
CA ALA A 70 -21.38 -4.41 -5.96
C ALA A 70 -20.69 -5.59 -5.28
N ALA A 71 -19.58 -5.32 -4.59
CA ALA A 71 -18.90 -6.31 -3.76
C ALA A 71 -19.36 -6.20 -2.31
N ASP A 72 -19.59 -7.35 -1.67
CA ASP A 72 -19.65 -7.48 -0.23
C ASP A 72 -18.38 -8.20 0.26
N GLU A 73 -17.52 -7.43 0.92
CA GLU A 73 -16.22 -7.90 1.44
C GLU A 73 -16.37 -8.89 2.60
N ILE A 74 -17.42 -8.75 3.41
CA ILE A 74 -17.59 -9.57 4.61
C ILE A 74 -18.00 -10.99 4.22
N SER A 75 -18.90 -11.11 3.26
CA SER A 75 -19.38 -12.41 2.75
C SER A 75 -18.58 -12.94 1.57
N ASN A 76 -17.60 -12.18 1.07
CA ASN A 76 -16.87 -12.44 -0.17
C ASN A 76 -17.79 -12.76 -1.35
N THR A 77 -18.85 -11.95 -1.52
CA THR A 77 -19.84 -12.16 -2.59
C THR A 77 -19.97 -10.95 -3.51
N LEU A 78 -20.33 -11.20 -4.76
CA LEU A 78 -20.69 -10.20 -5.74
C LEU A 78 -22.21 -10.15 -5.90
N ILE A 79 -22.78 -8.97 -5.70
CA ILE A 79 -24.18 -8.67 -5.94
C ILE A 79 -24.27 -8.03 -7.33
N VAL A 80 -24.84 -8.77 -8.28
CA VAL A 80 -24.91 -8.37 -9.69
C VAL A 80 -26.36 -8.16 -10.07
N ARG A 81 -26.66 -7.01 -10.67
CA ARG A 81 -27.95 -6.74 -11.32
C ARG A 81 -27.68 -6.39 -12.78
N ALA A 82 -28.05 -7.28 -13.69
CA ALA A 82 -27.75 -7.17 -15.11
C ALA A 82 -28.78 -7.93 -15.95
N GLY A 83 -29.00 -7.49 -17.19
CA GLY A 83 -29.82 -8.20 -18.18
C GLY A 83 -29.36 -9.66 -18.37
N ALA A 84 -30.25 -10.54 -18.81
CA ALA A 84 -29.95 -11.98 -18.91
C ALA A 84 -28.69 -12.32 -19.75
N ALA A 85 -28.43 -11.55 -20.81
CA ALA A 85 -27.24 -11.70 -21.65
C ALA A 85 -25.96 -11.29 -20.89
N ASP A 86 -25.96 -10.11 -20.28
CA ASP A 86 -24.82 -9.59 -19.50
C ASP A 86 -24.56 -10.46 -18.25
N MET A 87 -25.61 -10.94 -17.58
CA MET A 87 -25.51 -11.84 -16.43
C MET A 87 -24.74 -13.12 -16.78
N SER A 88 -25.06 -13.74 -17.93
CA SER A 88 -24.39 -14.96 -18.37
C SER A 88 -22.91 -14.71 -18.69
N GLN A 89 -22.58 -13.54 -19.24
CA GLN A 89 -21.18 -13.15 -19.48
C GLN A 89 -20.42 -12.89 -18.18
N ILE A 90 -21.05 -12.20 -17.22
CA ILE A 90 -20.46 -11.93 -15.90
C ILE A 90 -20.21 -13.25 -15.16
N GLU A 91 -21.16 -14.19 -15.15
CA GLU A 91 -20.99 -15.50 -14.50
C GLU A 91 -19.82 -16.30 -15.09
N ASN A 92 -19.65 -16.26 -16.41
CA ASN A 92 -18.51 -16.93 -17.06
C ASN A 92 -17.18 -16.27 -16.72
N LEU A 93 -17.12 -14.94 -16.76
CA LEU A 93 -15.91 -14.20 -16.43
C LEU A 93 -15.53 -14.38 -14.95
N VAL A 94 -16.51 -14.38 -14.04
CA VAL A 94 -16.27 -14.66 -12.62
C VAL A 94 -15.67 -16.06 -12.44
N LYS A 95 -16.18 -17.08 -13.14
CA LYS A 95 -15.60 -18.44 -13.09
C LYS A 95 -14.16 -18.51 -13.61
N GLU A 96 -13.81 -17.70 -14.60
CA GLU A 96 -12.45 -17.62 -15.13
C GLU A 96 -11.50 -16.88 -14.17
N LEU A 97 -12.01 -15.91 -13.41
CA LEU A 97 -11.23 -15.11 -12.45
C LEU A 97 -11.15 -15.74 -11.05
N ASP A 98 -12.16 -16.52 -10.64
CA ASP A 98 -12.23 -17.21 -9.35
C ASP A 98 -11.45 -18.53 -9.38
N VAL A 99 -10.16 -18.44 -9.74
CA VAL A 99 -9.23 -19.57 -9.77
C VAL A 99 -8.35 -19.58 -8.51
N PRO A 100 -7.91 -20.76 -8.04
CA PRO A 100 -7.07 -20.84 -6.85
C PRO A 100 -5.71 -20.21 -7.12
N SER A 101 -5.53 -18.95 -6.70
CA SER A 101 -4.22 -18.30 -6.67
C SER A 101 -3.40 -18.87 -5.51
N SER A 102 -2.35 -19.63 -5.84
CA SER A 102 -1.36 -20.09 -4.87
C SER A 102 -0.58 -18.95 -4.19
N GLU A 103 -0.75 -17.72 -4.68
CA GLU A 103 -0.05 -16.52 -4.25
C GLU A 103 -0.66 -15.86 -2.98
N ASP A 104 -1.89 -16.23 -2.57
CA ASP A 104 -2.59 -15.56 -1.45
C ASP A 104 -2.57 -16.35 -0.13
N ARG A 105 -2.02 -17.58 -0.11
CA ARG A 105 -1.85 -18.29 1.15
C ARG A 105 -0.64 -17.75 1.89
N ALA A 106 -0.83 -17.28 3.11
CA ALA A 106 0.25 -16.91 4.01
C ALA A 106 1.23 -18.08 4.14
N GLY A 107 2.40 -17.94 3.53
CA GLY A 107 3.48 -18.93 3.55
C GLY A 107 4.51 -18.58 4.61
N HIS A 108 5.43 -19.52 4.87
CA HIS A 108 6.63 -19.27 5.67
C HIS A 108 7.88 -19.74 4.93
N LEU A 109 8.98 -18.99 5.04
CA LEU A 109 10.28 -19.32 4.46
C LEU A 109 11.39 -19.03 5.48
N ILE A 110 12.35 -19.95 5.62
CA ILE A 110 13.52 -19.76 6.49
C ILE A 110 14.73 -19.49 5.61
N ILE A 111 15.39 -18.35 5.83
CA ILE A 111 16.59 -17.94 5.10
C ILE A 111 17.77 -17.90 6.08
N PRO A 112 18.82 -18.72 5.89
CA PRO A 112 20.04 -18.61 6.67
C PRO A 112 20.80 -17.33 6.30
N VAL A 113 21.39 -16.67 7.29
CA VAL A 113 22.16 -15.44 7.13
C VAL A 113 23.65 -15.70 7.29
N ALA A 114 24.47 -15.02 6.49
CA ALA A 114 25.93 -15.13 6.56
C ALA A 114 26.50 -14.71 7.92
N GLU A 115 27.60 -15.36 8.34
CA GLU A 115 28.28 -15.01 9.59
C GLU A 115 28.83 -13.57 9.57
N GLY A 116 28.71 -12.88 10.69
CA GLY A 116 29.16 -11.50 10.86
C GLY A 116 28.14 -10.43 10.46
N VAL A 117 26.98 -10.81 9.93
CA VAL A 117 25.86 -9.90 9.65
C VAL A 117 24.92 -9.86 10.86
N ASN A 118 24.45 -8.66 11.23
CA ASN A 118 23.47 -8.52 12.30
C ASN A 118 22.06 -8.86 11.80
N VAL A 119 21.57 -10.03 12.20
CA VAL A 119 20.26 -10.57 11.80
C VAL A 119 19.10 -9.67 12.26
N MET A 120 19.24 -8.96 13.38
CA MET A 120 18.20 -8.05 13.88
C MET A 120 18.05 -6.82 12.97
N ASP A 121 19.17 -6.16 12.67
CA ASP A 121 19.17 -4.97 11.82
C ASP A 121 18.73 -5.32 10.39
N LEU A 122 19.18 -6.48 9.90
CA LEU A 122 18.80 -7.00 8.59
C LEU A 122 17.30 -7.29 8.51
N ALA A 123 16.73 -7.96 9.51
CA ALA A 123 15.30 -8.24 9.56
C ALA A 123 14.46 -6.97 9.46
N SER A 124 14.73 -5.99 10.33
CA SER A 124 13.97 -4.74 10.37
C SER A 124 14.12 -3.92 9.08
N LEU A 125 15.32 -3.87 8.50
CA LEU A 125 15.57 -3.14 7.27
C LEU A 125 14.83 -3.77 6.08
N VAL A 126 14.95 -5.09 5.91
CA VAL A 126 14.31 -5.82 4.80
C VAL A 126 12.80 -5.76 4.94
N GLU A 127 12.26 -6.00 6.13
CA GLU A 127 10.82 -5.96 6.39
C GLU A 127 10.24 -4.58 6.06
N THR A 128 10.86 -3.52 6.57
CA THR A 128 10.41 -2.14 6.31
C THR A 128 10.48 -1.80 4.82
N THR A 129 11.57 -2.18 4.15
CA THR A 129 11.77 -1.86 2.72
C THR A 129 10.73 -2.55 1.85
N ILE A 130 10.50 -3.85 2.06
CA ILE A 130 9.55 -4.63 1.27
C ILE A 130 8.11 -4.14 1.52
N ASN A 131 7.69 -4.03 2.78
CA ASN A 131 6.34 -3.56 3.12
C ASN A 131 6.07 -2.14 2.60
N GLN A 132 7.05 -1.24 2.70
CA GLN A 132 6.92 0.11 2.15
C GLN A 132 6.78 0.09 0.63
N SER A 133 7.55 -0.74 -0.07
CA SER A 133 7.47 -0.85 -1.52
C SER A 133 6.10 -1.38 -1.99
N GLU A 134 5.53 -2.35 -1.29
CA GLU A 134 4.19 -2.88 -1.56
C GLU A 134 3.10 -1.84 -1.30
N GLN A 135 3.26 -1.05 -0.24
CA GLN A 135 2.31 0.03 0.05
C GLN A 135 2.33 1.14 -1.01
N ILE A 136 3.47 1.38 -1.66
CA ILE A 136 3.55 2.31 -2.81
C ILE A 136 2.84 1.71 -4.03
N ARG A 137 3.03 0.41 -4.30
CA ARG A 137 2.37 -0.29 -5.42
C ARG A 137 0.86 -0.32 -5.27
N ALA A 138 0.36 -0.60 -4.07
CA ALA A 138 -1.06 -0.59 -3.76
C ALA A 138 -1.70 0.80 -3.96
N GLN A 139 -0.96 1.89 -3.73
CA GLN A 139 -1.44 3.24 -4.03
C GLN A 139 -1.46 3.56 -5.53
N ALA A 140 -0.59 2.93 -6.31
CA ALA A 140 -0.51 3.15 -7.76
C ALA A 140 -1.57 2.35 -8.54
N VAL A 141 -2.04 1.23 -8.01
CA VAL A 141 -3.01 0.34 -8.66
C VAL A 141 -4.33 0.35 -7.89
N PRO A 142 -5.40 0.96 -8.45
CA PRO A 142 -6.71 0.97 -7.79
C PRO A 142 -7.26 -0.45 -7.58
N GLY A 143 -7.55 -0.82 -6.33
CA GLY A 143 -8.10 -2.12 -5.94
C GLY A 143 -7.06 -3.20 -5.58
N MET A 144 -5.77 -2.86 -5.58
CA MET A 144 -4.71 -3.78 -5.12
C MET A 144 -4.52 -3.67 -3.61
N GLU A 145 -4.63 -4.78 -2.89
CA GLU A 145 -4.24 -4.83 -1.48
C GLU A 145 -2.72 -4.97 -1.35
N PRO A 146 -2.07 -4.21 -0.45
CA PRO A 146 -0.64 -4.35 -0.24
C PRO A 146 -0.33 -5.73 0.33
N GLY A 147 0.54 -6.45 -0.35
CA GLY A 147 1.15 -7.64 0.23
C GLY A 147 1.89 -7.25 1.51
N THR A 148 1.93 -8.16 2.48
CA THR A 148 2.67 -7.93 3.72
C THR A 148 3.63 -9.08 3.97
N ILE A 149 4.80 -8.72 4.49
CA ILE A 149 5.79 -9.67 4.97
C ILE A 149 6.15 -9.31 6.41
N LEU A 150 6.26 -10.33 7.26
CA LEU A 150 6.78 -10.27 8.60
C LEU A 150 8.11 -11.02 8.62
N ILE A 151 9.17 -10.42 9.17
CA ILE A 151 10.48 -11.05 9.24
C ILE A 151 10.88 -11.18 10.71
N THR A 152 10.88 -12.42 11.20
CA THR A 152 11.31 -12.71 12.58
C THR A 152 12.77 -13.18 12.56
N PRO A 153 13.68 -12.46 13.23
CA PRO A 153 15.07 -12.89 13.35
C PRO A 153 15.25 -13.98 14.41
N ASP A 154 15.84 -15.11 14.02
CA ASP A 154 16.37 -16.15 14.92
C ASP A 154 17.89 -15.97 15.07
N VAL A 155 18.28 -15.31 16.16
CA VAL A 155 19.70 -15.06 16.51
C VAL A 155 20.45 -16.30 16.95
N ARG A 156 19.75 -17.37 17.35
CA ARG A 156 20.40 -18.60 17.80
C ARG A 156 20.90 -19.40 16.60
N THR A 157 20.17 -19.38 15.50
CA THR A 157 20.53 -20.10 14.26
C THR A 157 21.04 -19.19 13.15
N ASN A 158 21.21 -17.89 13.42
CA ASN A 158 21.49 -16.86 12.41
C ASN A 158 20.59 -17.01 11.18
N ALA A 159 19.28 -17.05 11.40
CA ALA A 159 18.31 -17.22 10.32
C ALA A 159 17.19 -16.17 10.42
N LEU A 160 16.58 -15.88 9.28
CA LEU A 160 15.38 -15.07 9.17
C LEU A 160 14.19 -15.96 8.84
N VAL A 161 13.14 -15.86 9.64
CA VAL A 161 11.86 -16.52 9.37
C VAL A 161 10.94 -15.48 8.73
N LEU A 162 10.66 -15.65 7.45
CA LEU A 162 9.75 -14.82 6.68
C LEU A 162 8.36 -15.44 6.76
N GLY A 163 7.35 -14.62 7.00
CA GLY A 163 5.95 -15.01 6.91
C GLY A 163 5.14 -13.96 6.15
N GLY A 164 4.14 -14.38 5.38
CA GLY A 164 3.29 -13.45 4.64
C GLY A 164 3.03 -13.88 3.20
N THR A 165 2.87 -12.92 2.31
CA THR A 165 2.58 -13.16 0.89
C THR A 165 3.79 -13.82 0.20
N PRO A 166 3.65 -15.06 -0.32
CA PRO A 166 4.76 -15.81 -0.91
C PRO A 166 5.47 -15.12 -2.08
N THR A 167 4.76 -14.29 -2.85
CA THR A 167 5.34 -13.53 -3.97
C THR A 167 6.45 -12.59 -3.52
N LEU A 168 6.40 -12.11 -2.28
CA LEU A 168 7.39 -11.19 -1.71
C LEU A 168 8.67 -11.89 -1.26
N PHE A 169 8.65 -13.22 -1.06
CA PHE A 169 9.80 -13.95 -0.53
C PHE A 169 10.98 -13.94 -1.50
N ALA A 170 10.72 -14.00 -2.80
CA ALA A 170 11.76 -13.94 -3.82
C ALA A 170 12.49 -12.58 -3.82
N ASP A 171 11.76 -11.49 -3.58
CA ASP A 171 12.33 -10.16 -3.54
C ASP A 171 13.06 -9.90 -2.21
N ALA A 172 12.51 -10.39 -1.09
CA ALA A 172 13.19 -10.38 0.19
C ALA A 172 14.53 -11.15 0.13
N GLU A 173 14.57 -12.34 -0.49
CA GLU A 173 15.80 -13.13 -0.64
C GLU A 173 16.87 -12.39 -1.45
N LYS A 174 16.50 -11.76 -2.57
CA LYS A 174 17.43 -10.94 -3.38
C LYS A 174 17.99 -9.77 -2.58
N LEU A 175 17.14 -9.09 -1.82
CA LEU A 175 17.54 -7.96 -1.00
C LEU A 175 18.49 -8.41 0.12
N ILE A 176 18.16 -9.49 0.81
CA ILE A 176 19.02 -10.10 1.84
C ILE A 176 20.40 -10.41 1.27
N LYS A 177 20.48 -11.17 0.16
CA LYS A 177 21.77 -11.51 -0.47
C LYS A 177 22.57 -10.27 -0.87
N SER A 178 21.89 -9.26 -1.40
CA SER A 178 22.54 -8.00 -1.78
C SER A 178 23.13 -7.30 -0.55
N LEU A 179 22.36 -7.21 0.55
CA LEU A 179 22.81 -6.58 1.80
C LEU A 179 23.94 -7.36 2.48
N GLU A 180 23.91 -8.70 2.43
CA GLU A 180 25.00 -9.54 2.92
C GLU A 180 26.32 -9.27 2.17
N THR A 181 26.27 -9.14 0.84
CA THR A 181 27.47 -8.85 0.04
C THR A 181 28.05 -7.46 0.26
N MET A 182 27.22 -6.49 0.70
CA MET A 182 27.68 -5.14 1.03
C MET A 182 28.46 -5.10 2.35
N GLY A 183 28.45 -6.19 3.11
CA GLY A 183 29.16 -6.35 4.37
C GLY A 183 28.55 -5.47 5.48
N PRO A 184 28.90 -5.73 6.76
CA PRO A 184 28.44 -4.91 7.85
C PRO A 184 29.04 -3.50 7.75
N THR A 185 28.24 -2.54 7.28
CA THR A 185 28.57 -1.11 7.37
C THR A 185 28.58 -0.72 8.85
N GLY A 186 29.77 -0.75 9.45
CA GLY A 186 30.03 -0.03 10.69
C GLY A 186 29.90 -0.84 11.98
N ARG A 187 30.69 -1.89 12.15
CA ARG A 187 31.00 -2.37 13.51
C ARG A 187 32.51 -2.46 13.72
N LEU A 188 32.96 -1.78 14.78
CA LEU A 188 34.31 -1.90 15.34
C LEU A 188 34.63 -3.39 15.51
N SER A 189 35.53 -3.91 14.67
CA SER A 189 36.02 -5.27 14.81
C SER A 189 37.02 -5.30 15.95
N MET A 190 36.60 -5.78 17.13
CA MET A 190 37.52 -6.00 18.25
C MET A 190 38.46 -7.13 17.84
N ARG A 191 39.73 -6.79 17.59
CA ARG A 191 40.78 -7.74 17.28
C ARG A 191 41.79 -7.74 18.41
N THR A 192 42.01 -8.91 19.01
CA THR A 192 43.08 -9.08 20.01
C THR A 192 44.41 -9.13 19.29
N ILE A 193 45.26 -8.13 19.50
CA ILE A 193 46.63 -8.09 18.98
C ILE A 193 47.56 -8.46 20.12
N GLN A 194 48.30 -9.57 19.96
CA GLN A 194 49.29 -9.98 20.95
C GLN A 194 50.59 -9.20 20.74
N LEU A 195 51.07 -8.56 21.81
CA LEU A 195 52.26 -7.73 21.79
C LEU A 195 53.49 -8.58 22.14
N ASN A 196 54.37 -8.85 21.16
CA ASN A 196 55.57 -9.65 21.39
C ASN A 196 56.77 -8.83 21.88
N ASN A 197 56.86 -7.56 21.45
CA ASN A 197 58.06 -6.72 21.64
C ASN A 197 57.80 -5.42 22.40
N MET A 198 56.59 -5.20 22.95
CA MET A 198 56.19 -3.92 23.54
C MET A 198 55.32 -4.12 24.77
N LYS A 199 55.49 -3.24 25.78
CA LYS A 199 54.63 -3.22 26.97
C LYS A 199 53.23 -2.66 26.60
N PRO A 200 52.14 -3.21 27.19
CA PRO A 200 50.78 -2.76 26.89
C PRO A 200 50.55 -1.25 27.07
N ASP A 201 51.16 -0.65 28.09
CA ASP A 201 50.99 0.77 28.39
C ASP A 201 51.61 1.69 27.33
N GLU A 202 52.70 1.26 26.70
CA GLU A 202 53.35 2.00 25.62
C GLU A 202 52.56 1.85 24.32
N ALA A 203 52.06 0.64 24.03
CA ALA A 203 51.19 0.39 22.89
C ALA A 203 49.91 1.23 22.94
N ARG A 204 49.30 1.36 24.13
CA ARG A 204 48.10 2.19 24.33
C ARG A 204 48.34 3.65 23.97
N ARG A 205 49.42 4.25 24.49
CA ARG A 205 49.76 5.66 24.24
C ARG A 205 50.05 5.94 22.76
N LEU A 206 50.65 4.99 22.05
CA LEU A 206 50.91 5.10 20.62
C LEU A 206 49.62 4.98 19.81
N LEU A 207 48.75 4.03 20.16
CA LEU A 207 47.45 3.86 19.52
C LEU A 207 46.55 5.09 19.71
N GLU A 208 46.49 5.64 20.92
CA GLU A 208 45.75 6.89 21.22
C GLU A 208 46.19 8.03 20.28
N ARG A 209 47.52 8.21 20.11
CA ARG A 209 48.07 9.24 19.22
C ARG A 209 47.68 9.04 17.75
N VAL A 210 47.73 7.80 17.26
CA VAL A 210 47.39 7.47 15.86
C VAL A 210 45.89 7.61 15.58
N ILE A 211 45.04 7.28 16.56
CA ILE A 211 43.59 7.43 16.44
C ILE A 211 43.21 8.92 16.40
N GLU A 212 43.80 9.74 17.26
CA GLU A 212 43.60 11.20 17.27
C GLU A 212 44.05 11.86 15.96
N GLU A 213 45.22 11.46 15.44
CA GLU A 213 45.76 11.95 14.17
C GLU A 213 44.88 11.58 12.96
N ASN A 214 44.37 10.35 12.92
CA ASN A 214 43.47 9.89 11.87
C ASN A 214 42.08 10.55 11.91
N GLN A 215 41.55 10.86 13.09
CA GLN A 215 40.26 11.57 13.23
C GLN A 215 40.33 13.01 12.71
N GLN A 216 41.48 13.68 12.86
CA GLN A 216 41.68 15.03 12.32
C GLN A 216 41.84 15.03 10.80
N GLY A 217 42.41 13.98 10.21
CA GLY A 217 42.51 13.80 8.75
C GLY A 217 41.17 13.51 8.05
N GLN A 218 40.25 12.81 8.71
CA GLN A 218 38.94 12.46 8.12
C GLN A 218 37.91 13.60 8.17
N SER A 219 38.09 14.58 9.06
CA SER A 219 37.17 15.73 9.17
C SER A 219 37.33 16.77 8.04
N ALA A 220 38.39 16.70 7.23
CA ALA A 220 38.64 17.62 6.12
C ALA A 220 38.05 17.17 4.76
N GLY A 221 37.49 15.96 4.65
CA GLY A 221 37.07 15.35 3.38
C GLY A 221 35.58 15.48 3.01
N SER A 222 34.71 15.93 3.92
CA SER A 222 33.25 15.89 3.72
C SER A 222 32.58 17.28 3.75
N GLY A 223 33.09 18.23 2.97
CA GLY A 223 32.55 19.59 2.98
C GLY A 223 32.83 20.43 1.73
N ARG A 224 32.64 19.90 0.50
CA ARG A 224 32.59 20.77 -0.69
C ARG A 224 31.98 20.12 -1.93
N ARG A 225 30.65 20.00 -1.98
CA ARG A 225 29.90 19.97 -3.24
C ARG A 225 28.66 20.84 -3.09
N GLY A 226 28.60 21.90 -3.90
CA GLY A 226 27.40 22.71 -4.10
C GLY A 226 27.61 24.20 -3.86
N SER A 227 28.13 24.93 -4.85
CA SER A 227 27.65 26.28 -5.12
C SER A 227 27.97 26.66 -6.56
N GLY A 228 26.94 26.56 -7.41
CA GLY A 228 26.97 27.07 -8.77
C GLY A 228 27.24 28.57 -8.78
N SER A 229 28.08 28.96 -9.73
CA SER A 229 28.34 30.33 -10.14
C SER A 229 27.14 30.86 -10.92
N GLY A 230 26.64 32.04 -10.53
CA GLY A 230 25.52 32.71 -11.19
C GLY A 230 25.30 34.12 -10.64
N SER A 231 26.15 35.04 -11.09
CA SER A 231 25.88 36.46 -11.34
C SER A 231 25.12 37.31 -10.29
N ARG A 232 25.90 38.20 -9.64
CA ARG A 232 25.47 39.53 -9.16
C ARG A 232 25.11 40.44 -10.38
N PRO A 233 24.30 41.52 -10.26
CA PRO A 233 24.44 42.51 -9.18
C PRO A 233 23.19 43.27 -8.65
N ALA A 234 23.43 43.90 -7.50
CA ALA A 234 22.91 45.18 -6.98
C ALA A 234 21.40 45.35 -6.71
N ALA A 235 21.04 45.55 -5.43
CA ALA A 235 20.49 46.82 -4.93
C ALA A 235 20.06 46.75 -3.44
N THR A 236 20.32 47.85 -2.75
CA THR A 236 19.58 48.43 -1.60
C THR A 236 19.43 47.65 -0.28
N ARG A 237 20.15 48.17 0.72
CA ARG A 237 19.96 48.00 2.17
C ARG A 237 18.49 48.21 2.58
N THR A 238 17.91 47.23 3.28
CA THR A 238 16.71 47.40 4.13
C THR A 238 16.98 46.74 5.48
N PRO A 239 16.76 47.42 6.63
CA PRO A 239 17.04 46.87 7.96
C PRO A 239 15.96 45.86 8.43
N PRO A 240 16.25 45.01 9.43
CA PRO A 240 15.35 43.93 9.84
C PRO A 240 14.12 44.47 10.58
N ARG A 241 12.93 43.95 10.21
CA ARG A 241 11.67 44.14 10.93
C ARG A 241 11.69 43.33 12.24
N GLN A 242 11.28 43.98 13.33
CA GLN A 242 11.04 43.38 14.64
C GLN A 242 9.95 42.28 14.57
N PRO A 243 10.04 41.23 15.40
CA PRO A 243 8.93 40.29 15.56
C PRO A 243 7.79 40.97 16.35
N THR A 244 6.61 41.02 15.73
CA THR A 244 5.36 41.42 16.36
C THR A 244 5.02 40.47 17.50
N ARG A 245 4.93 41.02 18.72
CA ARG A 245 4.38 40.34 19.90
C ARG A 245 2.89 40.01 19.64
N GLN A 246 2.55 38.73 19.67
CA GLN A 246 1.17 38.27 19.84
C GLN A 246 0.66 38.71 21.24
N PRO A 247 -0.55 39.29 21.35
CA PRO A 247 -1.15 39.54 22.65
C PRO A 247 -1.71 38.25 23.26
N ALA A 248 -1.47 38.08 24.56
CA ALA A 248 -1.82 36.93 25.37
C ALA A 248 -3.34 36.65 25.41
N ARG A 249 -3.70 35.36 25.31
CA ARG A 249 -5.05 34.87 25.61
C ARG A 249 -5.36 35.02 27.11
N PRO A 250 -6.54 35.51 27.50
CA PRO A 250 -6.93 35.57 28.91
C PRO A 250 -7.28 34.15 29.45
N PRO A 251 -7.08 33.91 30.76
CA PRO A 251 -7.27 32.59 31.35
C PRO A 251 -8.75 32.21 31.49
N VAL A 252 -9.04 30.94 31.17
CA VAL A 252 -10.33 30.27 31.33
C VAL A 252 -10.70 30.21 32.83
N GLN A 253 -11.78 30.88 33.23
CA GLN A 253 -12.34 30.76 34.57
C GLN A 253 -12.92 29.35 34.77
N ARG A 254 -12.41 28.62 35.76
CA ARG A 254 -13.05 27.39 36.25
C ARG A 254 -14.31 27.76 37.06
N PRO A 255 -15.44 27.07 36.86
CA PRO A 255 -16.64 27.31 37.66
C PRO A 255 -16.42 26.87 39.12
N ARG A 256 -16.91 27.69 40.06
CA ARG A 256 -16.90 27.41 41.51
C ARG A 256 -17.84 26.24 41.83
N PRO A 257 -17.51 25.37 42.81
CA PRO A 257 -18.39 24.30 43.24
C PRO A 257 -19.59 24.85 44.04
N ALA A 258 -20.77 24.28 43.80
CA ALA A 258 -22.01 24.59 44.51
C ALA A 258 -21.96 24.09 45.97
N PRO A 259 -22.54 24.82 46.94
CA PRO A 259 -22.53 24.41 48.34
C PRO A 259 -23.56 23.29 48.59
N THR A 260 -23.07 22.19 49.16
CA THR A 260 -23.85 21.16 49.85
C THR A 260 -24.72 21.77 50.93
N ARG A 261 -26.04 21.66 50.79
CA ARG A 261 -26.98 21.79 51.91
C ARG A 261 -27.42 20.39 52.33
N GLY A 262 -26.94 19.98 53.51
CA GLY A 262 -27.54 18.89 54.26
C GLY A 262 -28.86 19.32 54.91
N ARG A 263 -29.76 18.34 55.02
CA ARG A 263 -30.82 18.08 56.02
C ARG A 263 -31.43 16.75 55.53
N GLY A 264 -31.44 15.70 56.34
CA GLY A 264 -32.22 15.64 57.58
C GLY A 264 -33.58 15.11 57.17
#